data_AF-A0AAD9FK42-F1
#
_entry.id   AF-A0AAD9FK42-F1
#
_cell.length_a   1.000
_cell.length_b   1.000
_cell.length_c   1.000
_cell.angle_alpha   90.00
_cell.angle_beta   90.00
_cell.angle_gamma   90.00
#
_symmetry.space_group_name_H-M   'P 1'
#
loop_
_entity.id
_entity.type
_entity.pdbx_description
1 polymer ?
#
loop_
_entity_poly.entity_id
_entity_poly.type
_entity_poly.pdbx_seq_one_letter_code
_entity_poly.pdbx_strand_id
1 'polypeptide(L)' 'MEALPVPQNIKISNITCDSFKICWDMEPSSKERITHYFIDLNKKENKNSNKFKHKVTLQSALINRI' A
#
# COMPACT_ATOMS: atom_id res chain seq x y z
N MET A 1 -21.22 -11.47 5.98
CA MET A 1 -19.76 -11.33 6.04
C MET A 1 -19.46 -9.84 6.02
N GLU A 2 -18.99 -9.27 7.12
CA GLU A 2 -18.63 -7.85 7.17
C GLU A 2 -17.38 -7.59 6.30
N ALA A 3 -17.41 -6.51 5.51
CA ALA A 3 -16.27 -6.11 4.70
C ALA A 3 -15.07 -5.73 5.59
N LEU A 4 -13.86 -5.98 5.10
CA LEU A 4 -12.64 -5.48 5.76
C LEU A 4 -12.59 -3.95 5.64
N PRO A 5 -12.16 -3.23 6.69
CA PRO A 5 -12.08 -1.78 6.64
C PRO A 5 -11.00 -1.33 5.65
N VAL A 6 -11.25 -0.21 4.98
CA VAL A 6 -10.34 0.37 3.99
C VAL A 6 -9.24 1.17 4.71
N PRO A 7 -7.95 1.00 4.35
CA PRO A 7 -6.85 1.81 4.86
C PRO A 7 -7.13 3.31 4.76
N GLN A 8 -6.81 4.03 5.83
CA GLN A 8 -7.00 5.48 5.90
C GLN A 8 -5.65 6.21 5.93
N ASN A 9 -5.69 7.51 5.63
CA ASN A 9 -4.55 8.42 5.83
C ASN A 9 -3.25 7.95 5.13
N ILE A 10 -3.38 7.51 3.87
CA ILE A 10 -2.24 7.03 3.09
C ILE A 10 -1.22 8.17 2.94
N LYS A 11 0.02 7.92 3.37
CA LYS A 11 1.13 8.86 3.33
C LYS A 11 2.29 8.27 2.57
N ILE A 12 2.92 9.09 1.74
CA ILE A 12 4.16 8.76 1.05
C ILE A 12 5.26 9.64 1.65
N SER A 13 6.38 9.01 2.02
CA SER A 13 7.54 9.70 2.60
C SER A 13 8.84 9.07 2.09
N ASN A 14 9.99 9.66 2.45
CA ASN A 14 11.31 9.11 2.15
C ASN A 14 11.48 8.79 0.65
N ILE A 15 11.10 9.73 -0.21
CA ILE A 15 11.14 9.56 -1.67
C ILE A 15 12.58 9.73 -2.14
N THR A 16 13.09 8.73 -2.83
CA THR A 16 14.36 8.77 -3.57
C THR A 16 14.08 8.75 -5.08
N CYS A 17 15.13 8.66 -5.89
CA CYS A 17 15.00 8.55 -7.35
C CYS A 17 14.33 7.25 -7.80
N ASP A 18 14.39 6.19 -6.98
CA ASP A 18 13.97 4.82 -7.32
C ASP A 18 13.09 4.16 -6.26
N SER A 19 12.87 4.80 -5.11
CA SER A 19 12.09 4.22 -4.02
C SER A 19 11.24 5.25 -3.30
N PHE A 20 10.23 4.77 -2.58
CA PHE A 20 9.50 5.57 -1.61
C PHE A 20 8.94 4.69 -0.50
N LYS A 21 8.73 5.27 0.67
CA LYS A 21 7.99 4.64 1.75
C LYS A 21 6.52 5.03 1.66
N ILE A 22 5.64 4.07 1.85
CA ILE A 22 4.19 4.28 1.97
C ILE A 22 3.71 3.74 3.32
N CYS A 23 2.86 4.49 4.00
CA CYS A 23 2.26 4.16 5.30
C CYS A 23 0.76 4.45 5.27
N TRP A 24 -0.01 3.77 6.11
CA TRP A 24 -1.43 4.01 6.31
C TRP A 24 -1.84 3.68 7.74
N ASP A 25 -3.00 4.19 8.15
CA ASP A 25 -3.55 3.94 9.47
C ASP A 25 -4.36 2.63 9.47
N MET A 26 -4.16 1.81 10.50
CA MET A 26 -4.95 0.61 10.76
C MET A 26 -5.81 0.82 12.01
N GLU A 27 -7.09 0.45 11.93
CA GLU A 27 -7.92 0.36 13.11
C GLU A 27 -7.42 -0.77 14.02
N PRO A 28 -7.27 -0.57 15.34
CA PRO A 28 -6.86 -1.62 16.27
C PRO A 28 -7.75 -2.87 16.20
N SER A 29 -9.06 -2.68 16.00
CA SER A 29 -10.09 -3.73 15.82
C SER A 29 -9.85 -4.60 14.59
N SER A 30 -9.16 -4.06 13.59
CA SER A 30 -8.93 -4.68 12.29
C SER A 30 -7.62 -5.45 12.20
N LYS A 31 -6.71 -5.25 13.18
CA LYS A 31 -5.36 -5.82 13.18
C LYS A 31 -5.35 -7.35 13.18
N GLU A 32 -6.35 -7.97 13.78
CA GLU A 32 -6.51 -9.44 13.82
C GLU A 32 -7.23 -9.98 12.57
N ARG A 33 -8.04 -9.16 11.90
CA ARG A 33 -8.82 -9.56 10.72
C ARG A 33 -8.05 -9.38 9.40
N ILE A 34 -7.19 -8.36 9.34
CA ILE A 34 -6.44 -8.03 8.12
C ILE A 34 -5.13 -8.81 8.11
N THR A 35 -5.02 -9.72 7.16
CA THR A 35 -3.82 -10.54 7.00
C THR A 35 -2.79 -9.89 6.08
N HIS A 36 -3.25 -9.20 5.02
CA HIS A 36 -2.39 -8.66 3.98
C HIS A 36 -3.02 -7.46 3.26
N TYR A 37 -2.16 -6.61 2.72
CA TYR A 37 -2.50 -5.54 1.80
C TYR A 37 -1.87 -5.77 0.44
N PHE A 38 -2.59 -5.36 -0.60
CA PHE A 38 -2.08 -5.28 -1.96
C PHE A 38 -1.92 -3.81 -2.34
N ILE A 39 -0.72 -3.44 -2.77
CA ILE A 39 -0.43 -2.09 -3.24
C ILE A 39 -0.26 -2.13 -4.75
N ASP A 40 -1.16 -1.45 -5.46
CA ASP A 40 -1.13 -1.28 -6.91
C ASP A 40 -0.64 0.14 -7.26
N LEU A 41 0.38 0.23 -8.10
CA LEU A 41 0.99 1.52 -8.49
C LEU A 41 0.71 1.85 -9.95
N ASN A 42 -0.05 2.91 -10.20
CA ASN A 42 -0.33 3.37 -11.56
C ASN A 42 0.55 4.57 -11.93
N LYS A 43 1.13 4.54 -13.14
CA LYS A 43 1.80 5.74 -13.69
C LYS A 43 0.73 6.72 -14.15
N LYS A 44 0.85 7.98 -13.74
CA LYS A 44 -0.10 9.07 -14.05
C LYS A 44 -0.33 9.27 -15.55
N GLU A 45 0.67 8.96 -16.39
CA GLU A 45 0.66 9.21 -17.83
C GLU A 45 0.41 7.98 -18.71
N ASN A 46 0.30 6.79 -18.14
CA ASN A 46 0.15 5.56 -18.94
C ASN A 46 -1.05 4.75 -18.44
N LYS A 47 -2.09 4.63 -19.29
CA LYS A 47 -3.28 3.78 -19.04
C LYS A 47 -2.98 2.27 -19.05
N ASN A 48 -1.72 1.88 -19.26
CA ASN A 48 -1.27 0.52 -19.00
C ASN A 48 -1.12 0.33 -17.49
N SER A 49 -2.17 -0.25 -16.89
CA SER A 49 -2.19 -0.76 -15.53
C SER A 49 -0.91 -1.55 -15.24
N ASN A 50 -0.04 -1.03 -14.36
CA ASN A 50 1.16 -1.76 -13.97
C ASN A 50 0.74 -3.00 -13.18
N LYS A 51 1.41 -4.12 -13.45
CA LYS A 51 1.18 -5.44 -12.84
C LYS A 51 1.92 -5.62 -11.50
N PHE A 52 2.42 -4.56 -10.87
CA PHE A 52 3.25 -4.69 -9.70
C PHE A 52 2.39 -4.72 -8.43
N LYS A 53 2.15 -5.93 -7.93
CA LYS A 53 1.43 -6.19 -6.68
C LYS A 53 2.43 -6.46 -5.58
N HIS A 54 2.60 -5.53 -4.66
CA HIS A 54 3.37 -5.79 -3.44
C HIS A 54 2.42 -6.26 -2.34
N LYS A 55 2.63 -7.48 -1.84
CA LYS A 55 1.87 -8.05 -0.73
C LYS A 55 2.57 -7.68 0.58
N VAL A 56 1.90 -6.92 1.44
CA VAL A 56 2.47 -6.37 2.68
C VAL A 56 1.63 -6.83 3.88
N THR A 57 2.27 -7.22 4.98
CA THR A 57 1.59 -7.59 6.25
C THR A 57 1.65 -6.48 7.30
N LEU A 58 2.42 -5.42 7.05
CA LEU A 58 2.68 -4.29 7.94
C LEU A 58 1.91 -3.04 7.51
N GLN A 59 1.69 -2.10 8.43
CA GLN A 59 1.07 -0.77 8.18
C GLN A 59 1.94 0.19 7.34
N SER A 60 3.09 -0.31 6.83
CA SER A 60 3.97 0.46 5.95
C SER A 60 4.80 -0.47 5.07
N ALA A 61 5.17 0.00 3.89
CA ALA A 61 6.05 -0.70 2.96
C ALA A 61 7.09 0.25 2.36
N LEU A 62 8.29 -0.27 2.12
CA LEU A 62 9.26 0.36 1.22
C LEU A 62 9.02 -0.21 -0.18
N ILE A 63 8.70 0.65 -1.14
CA ILE A 63 8.52 0.25 -2.52
C ILE A 63 9.71 0.72 -3.34
N ASN A 64 10.41 -0.24 -3.94
CA ASN A 64 11.46 0.01 -4.92
C ASN A 64 10.89 -0.17 -6.32
N ARG A 65 11.23 0.74 -7.23
CA ARG A 65 10.90 0.65 -8.64
C ARG A 65 11.93 -0.29 -9.31
N ILE A 66 11.46 -1.41 -9.85
CA ILE A 66 12.24 -2.28 -10.76
C ILE A 66 12.19 -1.69 -12.16
#